data_AF-A0A223KU76-F1
#
_entry.id   AF-A0A223KU76-F1
#
_cell.length_a   1.000
_cell.length_b   1.000
_cell.length_c   1.000
_cell.angle_alpha   90.00
_cell.angle_beta   90.00
_cell.angle_gamma   90.00
#
_symmetry.space_group_name_H-M   'P 1'
#
loop_
_entity.id
_entity.type
_entity.pdbx_description
1 polymer ?
#
loop_
_entity_poly.entity_id
_entity_poly.type
_entity_poly.pdbx_seq_one_letter_code
_entity_poly.pdbx_strand_id
1 'polypeptide(L)' 'MSTLLRQKRQERRDYLVNQLMRYGYFKTPDGKQLYELNLSELEQIHINVKCKFGKEMSGEGK' A
#
# COMPACT_ATOMS: atom_id res chain seq x y z
N MET A 1 3.46 25.42 13.86
CA MET A 1 3.69 23.98 13.64
C MET A 1 3.49 23.68 12.16
N SER A 2 4.57 23.26 11.50
CA SER A 2 4.75 23.32 10.04
C SER A 2 3.74 22.44 9.28
N THR A 3 2.81 23.07 8.57
CA THR A 3 1.74 22.45 7.75
C THR A 3 2.27 21.52 6.65
N LEU A 4 3.53 21.73 6.24
CA LEU A 4 4.22 20.97 5.20
C LEU A 4 4.38 19.47 5.53
N LEU A 5 4.71 19.13 6.79
CA LEU A 5 4.88 17.73 7.19
C LEU A 5 3.57 16.95 7.15
N ARG A 6 2.45 17.63 7.43
CA ARG A 6 1.12 17.00 7.40
C ARG A 6 0.68 16.74 5.97
N GLN A 7 0.91 17.70 5.06
CA GLN A 7 0.65 17.52 3.63
C GLN A 7 1.49 16.37 3.05
N LYS A 8 2.80 16.35 3.29
CA LYS A 8 3.69 15.29 2.78
C LYS A 8 3.28 13.90 3.28
N ARG A 9 2.82 13.79 4.52
CA ARG A 9 2.27 12.52 5.05
C ARG A 9 0.97 12.11 4.36
N GLN A 10 0.08 13.04 4.06
CA GLN A 10 -1.16 12.75 3.33
C GLN A 10 -0.88 12.36 1.88
N GLU A 11 -0.01 13.09 1.17
CA GLU A 11 0.40 12.75 -0.21
C GLU A 11 0.97 11.33 -0.27
N ARG A 12 1.84 10.97 0.68
CA ARG A 12 2.45 9.63 0.73
C ARG A 12 1.43 8.54 1.04
N ARG A 13 0.46 8.85 1.91
CA ARG A 13 -0.64 7.92 2.21
C ARG A 13 -1.50 7.67 0.97
N ASP A 14 -1.90 8.73 0.29
CA ASP A 14 -2.71 8.64 -0.92
C ASP A 14 -2.00 7.84 -2.03
N TYR A 15 -0.70 8.11 -2.22
CA TYR A 15 0.14 7.35 -3.13
C TYR A 15 0.13 5.85 -2.85
N LEU A 16 0.33 5.45 -1.58
CA LEU A 16 0.33 4.03 -1.19
C LEU A 16 -1.04 3.37 -1.41
N VAL A 17 -2.12 4.07 -1.06
CA VAL A 17 -3.49 3.60 -1.29
C VAL A 17 -3.74 3.39 -2.77
N ASN A 18 -3.35 4.34 -3.62
CA ASN A 18 -3.51 4.24 -5.07
C ASN A 18 -2.71 3.07 -5.65
N GLN A 19 -1.44 2.89 -5.22
CA GLN A 19 -0.64 1.73 -5.61
C GLN A 19 -1.30 0.42 -5.21
N LEU A 20 -1.77 0.29 -3.96
CA LEU A 20 -2.47 -0.91 -3.48
C LEU A 20 -3.73 -1.21 -4.30
N MET A 21 -4.53 -0.18 -4.62
CA MET A 21 -5.69 -0.33 -5.51
C MET A 21 -5.30 -0.80 -6.91
N ARG A 22 -4.18 -0.31 -7.48
CA ARG A 22 -3.68 -0.77 -8.79
C ARG A 22 -3.27 -2.23 -8.79
N TYR A 23 -2.79 -2.75 -7.65
CA TYR A 23 -2.53 -4.19 -7.47
C TYR A 23 -3.82 -4.99 -7.16
N GLY A 24 -5.00 -4.36 -7.17
CA GLY A 24 -6.27 -5.01 -6.84
C GLY A 24 -6.50 -5.22 -5.34
N TYR A 25 -5.69 -4.58 -4.49
CA TYR A 25 -5.80 -4.68 -3.04
C TYR A 25 -6.63 -3.50 -2.51
N PHE A 26 -7.88 -3.76 -2.12
CA PHE A 26 -8.82 -2.72 -1.67
C PHE A 26 -9.10 -2.74 -0.16
N LYS A 27 -8.89 -3.89 0.48
CA LYS A 27 -9.20 -4.15 1.88
C LYS A 27 -8.22 -5.14 2.45
N THR A 28 -7.93 -5.01 3.75
CA THR A 28 -7.10 -5.99 4.45
C THR A 28 -7.84 -7.31 4.60
N PRO A 29 -7.12 -8.44 4.78
CA PRO A 29 -7.75 -9.71 5.14
C PRO A 29 -8.55 -9.63 6.45
N ASP A 30 -8.22 -8.65 7.31
CA ASP A 30 -8.92 -8.34 8.55
C ASP A 30 -10.27 -7.62 8.32
N GLY A 31 -10.60 -7.28 7.07
CA GLY A 31 -11.82 -6.56 6.70
C GLY A 31 -11.73 -5.04 6.87
N LYS A 32 -10.57 -4.50 7.24
CA LYS A 32 -10.36 -3.04 7.38
C LYS A 32 -10.12 -2.39 6.02
N GLN A 33 -10.63 -1.18 5.85
CA GLN A 33 -10.37 -0.40 4.65
C GLN A 33 -8.97 0.23 4.67
N LEU A 34 -8.38 0.45 3.49
CA LEU A 34 -7.08 1.10 3.35
C LEU A 34 -7.01 2.49 4.02
N TYR A 35 -8.13 3.22 4.05
CA TYR A 35 -8.24 4.54 4.68
C TYR A 35 -8.31 4.49 6.21
N GLU A 36 -8.51 3.32 6.80
CA GLU A 36 -8.47 3.11 8.25
C GLU A 36 -7.06 2.75 8.72
N LEU A 37 -6.16 2.41 7.79
CA LEU A 37 -4.79 1.99 8.10
C LEU A 37 -3.85 3.17 8.27
N ASN A 38 -2.93 3.04 9.23
CA ASN A 38 -1.86 4.02 9.41
C ASN A 38 -0.83 3.95 8.26
N LEU A 39 -0.03 5.01 8.11
CA LEU A 39 0.98 5.11 7.05
C LEU A 39 1.95 3.91 7.07
N SER A 40 2.39 3.50 8.25
CA SER A 40 3.28 2.34 8.43
C SER A 40 2.64 1.02 7.97
N GLU A 41 1.36 0.82 8.27
CA GLU A 41 0.60 -0.35 7.83
C GLU A 41 0.47 -0.38 6.30
N LEU A 42 0.15 0.77 5.70
CA LEU A 42 0.06 0.91 4.24
C LEU A 42 1.41 0.62 3.57
N GLU A 43 2.53 1.09 4.12
CA GLU A 43 3.86 0.77 3.59
C GLU A 43 4.17 -0.73 3.71
N GLN A 44 3.88 -1.36 4.85
CA GLN A 44 4.07 -2.81 5.04
C GLN A 44 3.27 -3.64 4.02
N ILE A 45 1.98 -3.33 3.87
CA ILE A 45 1.12 -4.03 2.91
C ILE A 45 1.61 -3.78 1.49
N HIS A 46 1.98 -2.55 1.13
CA HIS A 46 2.50 -2.23 -0.20
C HIS A 46 3.78 -3.03 -0.52
N ILE A 47 4.71 -3.14 0.43
CA ILE A 47 5.91 -3.97 0.28
C ILE A 47 5.53 -5.44 0.06
N ASN A 48 4.62 -5.97 0.87
CA ASN A 48 4.19 -7.36 0.78
C ASN A 48 3.47 -7.67 -0.55
N VAL A 49 2.55 -6.79 -0.98
CA VAL A 49 1.82 -6.91 -2.24
C VAL A 49 2.79 -6.82 -3.41
N LYS A 50 3.71 -5.85 -3.41
CA LYS A 50 4.73 -5.73 -4.46
C LYS A 50 5.64 -6.96 -4.52
N CYS A 51 6.04 -7.51 -3.36
CA CYS A 51 6.85 -8.71 -3.29
C CYS A 51 6.10 -9.94 -3.84
N LYS A 52 4.83 -10.12 -3.45
CA LYS A 52 3.98 -11.19 -4.00
C LYS A 52 3.80 -11.05 -5.52
N PHE A 53 3.47 -9.85 -6.00
CA PHE A 53 3.25 -9.59 -7.42
C PHE A 53 4.51 -9.82 -8.26
N GLY A 54 5.68 -9.38 -7.76
CA GLY A 54 6.96 -9.66 -8.40
C GLY A 54 7.32 -11.15 -8.42
N LYS A 55 6.92 -11.90 -7.38
CA LYS A 55 7.16 -13.34 -7.28
C LYS A 55 6.24 -14.15 -8.21
N GLU A 56 5.01 -13.71 -8.42
CA GLU A 56 4.10 -14.33 -9.40
C GLU A 56 4.56 -14.08 -10.85
N MET A 57 5.11 -12.90 -11.15
CA MET A 57 5.69 -12.58 -12.47
C MET A 57 7.01 -13.30 -12.78
N SER A 58 7.72 -13.79 -11.77
CA SER A 58 8.99 -14.50 -11.93
C SER A 58 8.85 -16.01 -11.75
N GLY A 59 7.62 -16.52 -11.66
CA GLY A 59 7.28 -17.90 -11.32
C GLY A 59 6.81 -18.78 -12.49
N GLU A 60 6.86 -18.32 -13.74
CA GLU A 60 6.74 -19.20 -14.90
C GLU A 60 8.13 -19.50 -15.46
N GLY A 61 8.66 -20.62 -14.99
CA GLY A 61 9.89 -21.24 -15.44
C GLY A 61 10.01 -22.61 -14.78
N LYS A 62 8.96 -23.43 -14.95
CA LYS A 62 9.02 -24.86 -14.67
C LYS A 62 9.29 -25.60 -15.97
#